data_AF-M0CRH3-F1
#
_entry.id   AF-M0CRH3-F1
#
_cell.length_a   1.000
_cell.length_b   1.000
_cell.length_c   1.000
_cell.angle_alpha   90.00
_cell.angle_beta   90.00
_cell.angle_gamma   90.00
#
_symmetry.space_group_name_H-M   'P 1'
#
loop_
_entity.id
_entity.type
_entity.pdbx_description
1 polymer ?
#
loop_
_entity_poly.entity_id
_entity_poly.type
_entity_poly.pdbx_seq_one_letter_code
_entity_poly.pdbx_strand_id
1 'polypeptide(L)'
;MKLLVLGDLHLGEDGYAGRPHPSWERFDAVLTVGDVAHSRVSVANGTLQQEELVGLEEATAFFEHLDDLGVPVLTVPGNHDHHRHEECIDGATGVRNLHRAATDLGAYHAFGFGSELLDDGPEVRYDPEAMTEIDDPDAWLARTLDRAAGDDTEAAVALCDRLEGVDQQFSTYSDGYETLTSLATASEDSHGTIGITHVPPFNTTLDRVAESVPRIGGRHWGSIALTNLLTDHDISFVACGHIHEAEGVETSPARPVSTLATGVPTT
;
A
#
# COMPACT_ATOMS: atom_id res chain seq x y z
N MET A 1 10.24 15.02 -16.21
CA MET A 1 10.21 15.34 -14.78
C MET A 1 11.22 14.44 -14.07
N LYS A 2 11.95 14.96 -13.09
CA LYS A 2 12.88 14.24 -12.23
C LYS A 2 12.31 14.24 -10.82
N LEU A 3 12.02 13.06 -10.30
CA LEU A 3 11.47 12.87 -8.96
C LEU A 3 12.57 12.37 -8.03
N LEU A 4 12.57 12.84 -6.79
CA LEU A 4 13.28 12.19 -5.68
C LEU A 4 12.26 11.37 -4.90
N VAL A 5 12.49 10.06 -4.78
CA VAL A 5 11.66 9.18 -3.96
C VAL A 5 12.43 8.81 -2.70
N LEU A 6 11.79 8.96 -1.55
CA LEU A 6 12.31 8.63 -0.23
C LEU A 6 11.29 7.72 0.46
N GLY A 7 11.74 6.73 1.21
CA GLY A 7 10.86 5.81 1.93
C GLY A 7 11.58 5.21 3.12
N ASP A 8 10.80 4.73 4.09
CA ASP A 8 11.26 3.87 5.17
C ASP A 8 12.47 4.48 5.91
N LEU A 9 12.37 5.78 6.18
CA LEU A 9 13.45 6.56 6.79
C LEU A 9 13.63 6.22 8.28
N HIS A 10 12.54 5.81 8.96
CA HIS A 10 12.50 5.46 10.38
C HIS A 10 13.29 6.44 11.26
N LEU A 11 13.05 7.73 11.07
CA LEU A 11 13.64 8.76 11.89
C LEU A 11 13.30 8.51 13.37
N GLY A 12 14.24 8.81 14.26
CA GLY A 12 14.17 8.52 15.69
C GLY A 12 14.54 7.09 16.10
N GLU A 13 14.56 6.11 15.17
CA GLU A 13 15.05 4.76 15.49
C GLU A 13 16.52 4.83 15.92
N ASP A 14 16.82 4.35 17.12
CA ASP A 14 18.15 4.46 17.74
C ASP A 14 18.75 5.88 17.74
N GLY A 15 17.90 6.91 17.72
CA GLY A 15 18.30 8.32 17.64
C GLY A 15 18.78 8.76 16.25
N TYR A 16 18.44 8.01 15.20
CA TYR A 16 18.73 8.36 13.82
C TYR A 16 18.00 9.65 13.42
N ALA A 17 18.75 10.59 12.85
CA ALA A 17 18.22 11.84 12.29
C ALA A 17 18.77 12.04 10.88
N GLY A 18 17.87 12.11 9.91
CA GLY A 18 18.16 12.44 8.52
C GLY A 18 18.17 13.96 8.31
N ARG A 19 18.93 14.41 7.31
CA ARG A 19 18.86 15.80 6.84
C ARG A 19 18.83 15.82 5.32
N PRO A 20 17.90 16.55 4.70
CA PRO A 20 17.92 16.74 3.27
C PRO A 20 19.23 17.33 2.78
N HIS A 21 19.75 16.80 1.68
CA HIS A 21 20.96 17.36 1.08
C HIS A 21 20.58 18.59 0.22
N PRO A 22 21.28 19.74 0.33
CA PRO A 22 20.89 20.96 -0.39
C PRO A 22 20.79 20.78 -1.92
N SER A 23 21.59 19.87 -2.49
CA SER A 23 21.52 19.60 -3.93
C SER A 23 20.23 18.90 -4.38
N TRP A 24 19.31 18.56 -3.49
CA TRP A 24 18.02 17.97 -3.83
C TRP A 24 17.04 19.00 -4.45
N GLU A 25 17.35 20.29 -4.38
CA GLU A 25 16.64 21.35 -5.15
C GLU A 25 16.67 21.12 -6.68
N ARG A 26 17.57 20.25 -7.15
CA ARG A 26 17.70 19.89 -8.58
C ARG A 26 16.57 19.00 -9.11
N PHE A 27 15.77 18.42 -8.21
CA PHE A 27 14.62 17.58 -8.55
C PHE A 27 13.39 18.45 -8.75
N ASP A 28 12.45 18.01 -9.58
CA ASP A 28 11.23 18.77 -9.87
C ASP A 28 10.18 18.61 -8.74
N ALA A 29 10.27 17.51 -7.98
CA ALA A 29 9.45 17.23 -6.80
C ALA A 29 10.08 16.12 -5.93
N VAL A 30 9.63 16.03 -4.68
CA VAL A 30 10.00 14.97 -3.73
C VAL A 30 8.75 14.16 -3.37
N LEU A 31 8.88 12.83 -3.38
CA LEU A 31 7.86 11.89 -2.95
C LEU A 31 8.34 11.13 -1.72
N THR A 32 7.54 11.04 -0.67
CA THR A 32 7.79 10.18 0.49
C THR A 32 6.74 9.08 0.56
N VAL A 33 7.18 7.81 0.61
CA VAL A 33 6.31 6.63 0.55
C VAL A 33 5.96 6.08 1.94
N GLY A 34 5.95 6.91 2.97
CA GLY A 34 5.64 6.50 4.35
C GLY A 34 6.85 6.07 5.17
N ASP A 35 6.56 5.72 6.42
CA ASP A 35 7.53 5.33 7.45
C ASP A 35 8.67 6.34 7.61
N VAL A 36 8.28 7.62 7.66
CA VAL A 36 9.21 8.72 7.89
C VAL A 36 9.64 8.72 9.35
N ALA A 37 8.69 8.56 10.27
CA ALA A 37 8.95 8.44 11.70
C ALA A 37 8.85 6.98 12.17
N HIS A 38 9.72 6.59 13.09
CA HIS A 38 9.68 5.25 13.67
C HIS A 38 8.69 5.16 14.83
N SER A 39 7.90 4.09 14.84
CA SER A 39 7.13 3.67 16.00
C SER A 39 7.67 2.39 16.61
N ARG A 40 7.81 2.40 17.93
CA ARG A 40 8.08 1.19 18.70
C ARG A 40 6.87 0.29 18.65
N VAL A 41 7.12 -0.96 18.31
CA VAL A 41 6.10 -2.00 18.22
C VAL A 41 6.44 -3.13 19.19
N SER A 42 5.40 -3.69 19.80
CA SER A 42 5.51 -4.94 20.54
C SER A 42 4.49 -5.94 20.05
N VAL A 43 4.73 -7.21 20.35
CA VAL A 43 3.80 -8.30 20.04
C VAL A 43 3.17 -8.75 21.35
N ALA A 44 1.87 -8.49 21.53
CA ALA A 44 1.08 -8.96 22.65
C ALA A 44 -0.02 -9.90 22.14
N ASN A 45 -0.09 -11.11 22.70
CA ASN A 45 -1.06 -12.14 22.30
C ASN A 45 -1.06 -12.48 20.79
N GLY A 46 0.08 -12.29 20.11
CA GLY A 46 0.22 -12.57 18.70
C GLY A 46 -0.20 -11.44 17.76
N THR A 47 -0.66 -10.30 18.30
CA THR A 47 -1.02 -9.09 17.55
C THR A 47 0.06 -8.02 17.74
N LEU A 48 0.37 -7.29 16.67
CA LEU A 48 1.24 -6.11 16.72
C LEU A 48 0.52 -4.97 17.45
N GLN A 49 1.19 -4.37 18.42
CA GLN A 49 0.72 -3.18 19.12
C GLN A 49 1.74 -2.06 18.96
N GLN A 50 1.23 -0.90 18.58
CA GLN A 50 2.00 0.32 18.57
C GLN A 50 2.11 0.87 19.98
N GLU A 51 3.34 1.11 20.44
CA GLU A 51 3.59 1.62 21.79
C GLU A 51 3.79 3.13 21.79
N GLU A 52 4.71 3.61 20.95
CA GLU A 52 5.16 5.01 20.97
C GLU A 52 5.76 5.39 19.62
N LEU A 53 5.37 6.56 19.10
CA LEU A 53 6.05 7.21 17.98
C LEU A 53 7.26 7.98 18.52
N VAL A 54 8.48 7.54 18.18
CA VAL A 54 9.74 8.08 18.74
C VAL A 54 10.45 9.04 17.80
N GLY A 55 10.02 9.15 16.54
CA GLY A 55 10.65 9.96 15.50
C GLY A 55 9.94 11.25 15.12
N LEU A 56 8.95 11.69 15.91
CA LEU A 56 8.09 12.80 15.49
C LEU A 56 8.89 14.11 15.33
N GLU A 57 9.75 14.44 16.29
CA GLU A 57 10.53 15.68 16.24
C GLU A 57 11.51 15.67 15.05
N GLU A 58 12.17 14.53 14.82
CA GLU A 58 13.07 14.35 13.67
C GLU A 58 12.32 14.42 12.34
N ALA A 59 11.12 13.83 12.25
CA ALA A 59 10.29 13.86 11.05
C ALA A 59 9.77 15.27 10.75
N THR A 60 9.26 15.99 11.75
CA THR A 60 8.85 17.39 11.60
C THR A 60 10.00 18.24 11.10
N ALA A 61 11.17 18.14 11.75
CA ALA A 61 12.35 18.85 11.29
C ALA A 61 12.75 18.44 9.86
N PHE A 62 12.67 17.15 9.51
CA PHE A 62 12.99 16.67 8.17
C PHE A 62 12.09 17.28 7.10
N PHE A 63 10.78 17.32 7.34
CA PHE A 63 9.81 17.92 6.42
C PHE A 63 9.94 19.43 6.31
N GLU A 64 10.25 20.15 7.40
CA GLU A 64 10.58 21.58 7.33
C GLU A 64 11.78 21.84 6.42
N HIS A 65 12.84 21.04 6.53
CA HIS A 65 14.00 21.16 5.62
C HIS A 65 13.67 20.77 4.17
N LEU A 66 12.73 19.86 3.94
CA LEU A 66 12.25 19.54 2.59
C LEU A 66 11.44 20.71 2.01
N ASP A 67 10.60 21.35 2.82
CA ASP A 67 9.81 22.53 2.42
C ASP A 67 10.73 23.69 1.99
N ASP A 68 11.84 23.88 2.71
CA ASP A 68 12.87 24.89 2.40
C ASP A 68 13.54 24.68 1.03
N LEU A 69 13.44 23.49 0.42
CA LEU A 69 13.95 23.25 -0.94
C LEU A 69 13.12 24.00 -2.00
N GLY A 70 11.90 24.42 -1.68
CA GLY A 70 11.02 25.18 -2.58
C GLY A 70 10.46 24.37 -3.75
N VAL A 71 10.53 23.04 -3.68
CA VAL A 71 9.94 22.11 -4.65
C VAL A 71 8.74 21.40 -4.02
N PRO A 72 7.72 20.99 -4.80
CA PRO A 72 6.58 20.25 -4.26
C PRO A 72 7.02 18.97 -3.54
N VAL A 73 6.48 18.75 -2.35
CA VAL A 73 6.68 17.52 -1.56
C VAL A 73 5.34 16.84 -1.38
N LEU A 74 5.23 15.60 -1.85
CA LEU A 74 4.03 14.77 -1.73
C LEU A 74 4.36 13.57 -0.85
N THR A 75 3.55 13.33 0.17
CA THR A 75 3.78 12.26 1.16
C THR A 75 2.56 11.37 1.30
N VAL A 76 2.76 10.15 1.73
CA VAL A 76 1.72 9.29 2.29
C VAL A 76 2.21 8.67 3.60
N PRO A 77 1.32 8.32 4.54
CA PRO A 77 1.68 7.58 5.74
C PRO A 77 2.17 6.18 5.43
N GLY A 78 3.09 5.69 6.26
CA GLY A 78 3.41 4.27 6.37
C GLY A 78 2.88 3.65 7.65
N ASN A 79 3.07 2.34 7.82
CA ASN A 79 2.46 1.61 8.92
C ASN A 79 3.00 2.06 10.30
N HIS A 80 4.22 2.58 10.39
CA HIS A 80 4.78 3.11 11.64
C HIS A 80 4.28 4.51 11.98
N ASP A 81 3.85 5.34 11.02
CA ASP A 81 3.48 6.73 11.27
C ASP A 81 2.02 7.10 10.94
N HIS A 82 1.22 6.16 10.40
CA HIS A 82 -0.15 6.39 9.93
C HIS A 82 -1.05 7.28 10.80
N HIS A 83 -1.16 6.96 12.08
CA HIS A 83 -2.06 7.67 13.01
C HIS A 83 -1.64 9.13 13.32
N ARG A 84 -0.38 9.51 13.06
CA ARG A 84 0.19 10.83 13.38
C ARG A 84 1.04 11.40 12.25
N HIS A 85 0.83 10.92 11.03
CA HIS A 85 1.61 11.36 9.87
C HIS A 85 1.38 12.85 9.57
N GLU A 86 0.16 13.35 9.80
CA GLU A 86 -0.14 14.79 9.72
C GLU A 86 0.73 15.63 10.68
N GLU A 87 0.95 15.14 11.91
CA GLU A 87 1.81 15.84 12.88
C GLU A 87 3.28 15.90 12.41
N CYS A 88 3.71 14.96 11.57
CA CYS A 88 5.05 14.99 10.97
C CYS A 88 5.19 16.14 9.98
N ILE A 89 4.10 16.67 9.40
CA ILE A 89 4.14 17.73 8.37
C ILE A 89 3.55 19.06 8.84
N ASP A 90 3.03 19.17 10.05
CA ASP A 90 2.34 20.36 10.59
C ASP A 90 3.11 21.69 10.41
N GLY A 91 4.45 21.65 10.44
CA GLY A 91 5.31 22.83 10.26
C GLY A 91 5.61 23.22 8.81
N ALA A 92 5.28 22.34 7.85
CA ALA A 92 5.68 22.45 6.46
C ALA A 92 4.48 22.81 5.56
N THR A 93 4.54 23.96 4.90
CA THR A 93 3.39 24.53 4.19
C THR A 93 3.29 24.11 2.71
N GLY A 94 4.41 23.71 2.11
CA GLY A 94 4.48 23.18 0.74
C GLY A 94 4.45 21.66 0.66
N VAL A 95 4.35 20.96 1.81
CA VAL A 95 4.20 19.50 1.88
C VAL A 95 2.72 19.13 1.86
N ARG A 96 2.36 18.10 1.08
CA ARG A 96 0.98 17.60 0.98
C ARG A 96 0.91 16.11 1.28
N ASN A 97 0.12 15.73 2.28
CA ASN A 97 -0.29 14.35 2.45
C ASN A 97 -1.34 13.98 1.38
N LEU A 98 -1.06 12.94 0.61
CA LEU A 98 -1.93 12.42 -0.44
C LEU A 98 -2.67 11.15 -0.02
N HIS A 99 -2.61 10.72 1.25
CA HIS A 99 -3.41 9.58 1.69
C HIS A 99 -4.89 9.75 1.34
N ARG A 100 -5.39 8.88 0.45
CA ARG A 100 -6.76 8.92 -0.09
C ARG A 100 -7.11 10.26 -0.76
N ALA A 101 -6.11 10.92 -1.32
CA ALA A 101 -6.24 12.19 -1.99
C ALA A 101 -5.42 12.23 -3.29
N ALA A 102 -5.67 13.24 -4.10
CA ALA A 102 -4.99 13.45 -5.35
C ALA A 102 -4.74 14.95 -5.61
N THR A 103 -3.75 15.24 -6.42
CA THR A 103 -3.37 16.61 -6.78
C THR A 103 -2.63 16.63 -8.10
N ASP A 104 -2.65 17.76 -8.80
CA ASP A 104 -1.82 17.92 -9.99
C ASP A 104 -0.38 18.25 -9.60
N LEU A 105 0.56 17.55 -10.22
CA LEU A 105 1.99 17.82 -10.16
C LEU A 105 2.48 18.27 -11.54
N GLY A 106 2.40 19.58 -11.78
CA GLY A 106 2.70 20.16 -13.09
C GLY A 106 1.72 19.67 -14.15
N ALA A 107 2.19 18.87 -15.11
CA ALA A 107 1.35 18.27 -16.15
C ALA A 107 0.91 16.83 -15.84
N TYR A 108 1.29 16.28 -14.69
CA TYR A 108 0.95 14.93 -14.26
C TYR A 108 -0.13 14.97 -13.19
N HIS A 109 -0.98 13.95 -13.16
CA HIS A 109 -1.91 13.71 -12.08
C HIS A 109 -1.23 12.85 -11.02
N ALA A 110 -1.25 13.24 -9.74
CA ALA A 110 -0.66 12.47 -8.65
C ALA A 110 -1.73 12.03 -7.65
N PHE A 111 -1.70 10.79 -7.20
CA PHE A 111 -2.57 10.26 -6.16
C PHE A 111 -1.79 9.53 -5.08
N GLY A 112 -2.37 9.43 -3.88
CA GLY A 112 -1.74 8.74 -2.76
C GLY A 112 -2.65 7.72 -2.07
N PHE A 113 -2.04 6.63 -1.61
CA PHE A 113 -2.69 5.61 -0.78
C PHE A 113 -1.67 5.02 0.20
N GLY A 114 -1.47 5.73 1.31
CA GLY A 114 -0.64 5.27 2.42
C GLY A 114 -1.34 4.26 3.34
N SER A 115 -0.66 3.90 4.41
CA SER A 115 -1.17 2.95 5.40
C SER A 115 -2.23 3.53 6.34
N GLU A 116 -3.13 2.66 6.78
CA GLU A 116 -4.13 2.90 7.82
C GLU A 116 -3.91 1.98 9.04
N LEU A 117 -3.12 0.92 8.90
CA LEU A 117 -2.86 -0.08 9.95
C LEU A 117 -1.36 -0.30 10.14
N LEU A 118 -1.00 -0.75 11.34
CA LEU A 118 0.37 -1.16 11.68
C LEU A 118 0.82 -2.43 10.94
N ASP A 119 -0.12 -3.33 10.64
CA ASP A 119 0.11 -4.60 9.93
C ASP A 119 -0.53 -4.53 8.53
N ASP A 120 -0.40 -3.39 7.85
CA ASP A 120 -0.87 -3.29 6.48
C ASP A 120 -0.15 -4.28 5.57
N GLY A 121 -0.88 -4.77 4.58
CA GLY A 121 -0.46 -5.86 3.72
C GLY A 121 -1.61 -6.24 2.77
N PRO A 122 -1.69 -7.49 2.31
CA PRO A 122 -2.75 -7.88 1.39
C PRO A 122 -4.12 -7.77 2.06
N GLU A 123 -5.08 -7.16 1.36
CA GLU A 123 -6.44 -6.95 1.85
C GLU A 123 -7.14 -8.29 2.12
N VAL A 124 -6.79 -9.32 1.33
CA VAL A 124 -7.19 -10.71 1.53
C VAL A 124 -6.01 -11.48 2.12
N ARG A 125 -6.11 -11.84 3.41
CA ARG A 125 -5.04 -12.59 4.09
C ARG A 125 -5.08 -14.05 3.64
N TYR A 126 -3.90 -14.60 3.41
CA TYR A 126 -3.72 -15.98 2.98
C TYR A 126 -2.69 -16.69 3.87
N ASP A 127 -2.87 -17.99 4.04
CA ASP A 127 -1.89 -18.86 4.67
C ASP A 127 -1.39 -19.89 3.64
N PRO A 128 -0.17 -19.70 3.10
CA PRO A 128 0.36 -20.59 2.08
C PRO A 128 0.57 -22.03 2.59
N GLU A 129 0.73 -22.23 3.89
CA GLU A 129 0.87 -23.58 4.47
C GLU A 129 -0.48 -24.31 4.58
N ALA A 130 -1.58 -23.56 4.70
CA ALA A 130 -2.94 -24.11 4.71
C ALA A 130 -3.46 -24.43 3.30
N MET A 131 -2.88 -23.81 2.26
CA MET A 131 -3.23 -24.05 0.86
C MET A 131 -2.60 -25.36 0.36
N THR A 132 -3.27 -26.48 0.63
CA THR A 132 -2.77 -27.80 0.25
C THR A 132 -3.24 -28.25 -1.15
N GLU A 133 -4.41 -27.79 -1.61
CA GLU A 133 -4.94 -27.96 -2.99
C GLU A 133 -5.95 -26.82 -3.29
N ILE A 134 -6.20 -26.49 -4.58
CA ILE A 134 -7.37 -25.68 -4.97
C ILE A 134 -8.58 -26.57 -4.76
N ASP A 135 -9.22 -26.45 -3.60
CA ASP A 135 -10.45 -27.18 -3.31
C ASP A 135 -11.55 -26.68 -4.26
N ASP A 136 -12.32 -27.60 -4.83
CA ASP A 136 -13.51 -27.24 -5.61
C ASP A 136 -14.44 -26.45 -4.67
N PRO A 137 -14.72 -25.16 -4.94
CA PRO A 137 -15.48 -24.31 -4.04
C PRO A 137 -16.85 -24.89 -3.68
N ASP A 138 -17.50 -25.53 -4.65
CA ASP A 138 -18.82 -26.13 -4.48
C ASP A 138 -18.74 -27.40 -3.61
N ALA A 139 -17.72 -28.23 -3.84
CA ALA A 139 -17.49 -29.43 -3.05
C ALA A 139 -17.07 -29.10 -1.60
N TRP A 140 -16.25 -28.06 -1.41
CA TRP A 140 -15.89 -27.56 -0.09
C TRP A 140 -17.12 -27.02 0.66
N LEU A 141 -17.93 -26.19 0.00
CA LEU A 141 -19.14 -25.62 0.57
C LEU A 141 -20.14 -26.71 0.98
N ALA A 142 -20.38 -27.70 0.11
CA ALA A 142 -21.26 -28.83 0.40
C ALA A 142 -20.82 -29.61 1.64
N ARG A 143 -19.53 -29.98 1.74
CA ARG A 143 -18.98 -30.68 2.91
C ARG A 143 -19.06 -29.85 4.19
N THR A 144 -18.92 -28.54 4.07
CA THR A 144 -18.93 -27.60 5.20
C THR A 144 -20.33 -27.41 5.73
N LEU A 145 -21.33 -27.25 4.85
CA LEU A 145 -22.74 -27.19 5.21
C LEU A 145 -23.22 -28.51 5.83
N ASP A 146 -22.82 -29.67 5.29
CA ASP A 146 -23.17 -30.98 5.86
C ASP A 146 -22.64 -31.15 7.30
N ARG A 147 -21.44 -30.63 7.60
CA ARG A 147 -20.88 -30.63 8.96
C ARG A 147 -21.60 -29.68 9.90
N ALA A 148 -21.93 -28.48 9.44
CA ALA A 148 -22.66 -27.48 10.22
C ALA A 148 -24.14 -27.86 10.46
N ALA A 149 -24.71 -28.72 9.62
CA ALA A 149 -26.06 -29.28 9.79
C ALA A 149 -26.09 -30.49 10.75
N GLY A 150 -24.94 -31.07 11.09
CA GLY A 150 -24.80 -31.92 12.28
C GLY A 150 -24.97 -31.08 13.53
N ASP A 151 -25.33 -31.68 14.67
CA ASP A 151 -25.55 -31.02 15.97
C ASP A 151 -24.26 -30.43 16.59
N ASP A 152 -23.28 -30.06 15.75
CA ASP A 152 -21.96 -29.54 16.06
C ASP A 152 -21.99 -28.01 16.03
N THR A 153 -22.43 -27.44 17.15
CA THR A 153 -22.56 -25.99 17.33
C THR A 153 -21.19 -25.28 17.21
N GLU A 154 -20.08 -25.95 17.56
CA GLU A 154 -18.74 -25.38 17.43
C GLU A 154 -18.32 -25.25 15.96
N ALA A 155 -18.61 -26.26 15.13
CA ALA A 155 -18.37 -26.20 13.69
C ALA A 155 -19.19 -25.10 12.99
N ALA A 156 -20.44 -24.90 13.42
CA ALA A 156 -21.30 -23.84 12.88
C ALA A 156 -20.78 -22.43 13.26
N VAL A 157 -20.35 -22.23 14.51
CA VAL A 157 -19.74 -20.96 14.96
C VAL A 157 -18.46 -20.67 14.18
N ALA A 158 -17.56 -21.65 14.07
CA ALA A 158 -16.30 -21.50 13.32
C ALA A 158 -16.55 -21.19 11.82
N LEU A 159 -17.64 -21.67 11.24
CA LEU A 159 -18.03 -21.32 9.87
C LEU A 159 -18.51 -19.88 9.76
N CYS A 160 -19.36 -19.42 10.68
CA CYS A 160 -19.83 -18.03 10.72
C CYS A 160 -18.65 -17.06 10.87
N ASP A 161 -17.74 -17.31 11.82
CA ASP A 161 -16.56 -16.46 12.05
C ASP A 161 -15.68 -16.37 10.78
N ARG A 162 -15.53 -17.49 10.05
CA ARG A 162 -14.79 -17.50 8.78
C ARG A 162 -15.49 -16.71 7.69
N LEU A 163 -16.82 -16.81 7.56
CA LEU A 163 -17.58 -16.07 6.56
C LEU A 163 -17.52 -14.56 6.85
N GLU A 164 -17.68 -14.16 8.11
CA GLU A 164 -17.53 -12.76 8.53
C GLU A 164 -16.12 -12.23 8.23
N GLY A 165 -15.08 -13.04 8.48
CA GLY A 165 -13.70 -12.69 8.14
C GLY A 165 -13.48 -12.48 6.63
N VAL A 166 -14.07 -13.33 5.79
CA VAL A 166 -14.01 -13.19 4.32
C VAL A 166 -14.75 -11.94 3.85
N ASP A 167 -15.95 -11.68 4.38
CA ASP A 167 -16.73 -10.48 4.04
C ASP A 167 -15.96 -9.20 4.40
N GLN A 168 -15.31 -9.18 5.57
CA GLN A 168 -14.49 -8.04 5.98
C GLN A 168 -13.28 -7.83 5.05
N GLN A 169 -12.55 -8.89 4.70
CA GLN A 169 -11.42 -8.81 3.76
C GLN A 169 -11.84 -8.35 2.37
N PHE A 170 -12.96 -8.88 1.86
CA PHE A 170 -13.50 -8.48 0.57
C PHE A 170 -13.98 -7.02 0.56
N SER A 171 -14.56 -6.56 1.67
CA SER A 171 -14.93 -5.16 1.88
C SER A 171 -13.70 -4.25 1.85
N THR A 172 -12.63 -4.60 2.59
CA THR A 172 -11.34 -3.87 2.57
C THR A 172 -10.74 -3.80 1.17
N TYR A 173 -10.70 -4.94 0.46
CA TYR A 173 -10.27 -4.97 -0.94
C TYR A 173 -11.10 -4.05 -1.83
N SER A 174 -12.43 -4.10 -1.71
CA SER A 174 -13.35 -3.34 -2.55
C SER A 174 -13.23 -1.84 -2.30
N ASP A 175 -13.20 -1.39 -1.03
CA ASP A 175 -13.00 0.02 -0.68
C ASP A 175 -11.66 0.54 -1.19
N GLY A 176 -10.58 -0.24 -0.99
CA GLY A 176 -9.25 0.11 -1.46
C GLY A 176 -9.22 0.27 -2.98
N TYR A 177 -9.76 -0.72 -3.72
CA TYR A 177 -9.80 -0.69 -5.19
C TYR A 177 -10.65 0.46 -5.74
N GLU A 178 -11.85 0.68 -5.19
CA GLU A 178 -12.73 1.77 -5.60
C GLU A 178 -12.11 3.15 -5.32
N THR A 179 -11.50 3.31 -4.15
CA THR A 179 -10.81 4.55 -3.78
C THR A 179 -9.63 4.82 -4.71
N LEU A 180 -8.75 3.84 -4.88
CA LEU A 180 -7.60 3.92 -5.79
C LEU A 180 -8.02 4.27 -7.22
N THR A 181 -9.05 3.60 -7.73
CA THR A 181 -9.59 3.84 -9.08
C THR A 181 -10.11 5.28 -9.20
N SER A 182 -10.95 5.70 -8.27
CA SER A 182 -11.52 7.06 -8.24
C SER A 182 -10.43 8.13 -8.26
N LEU A 183 -9.40 7.95 -7.42
CA LEU A 183 -8.27 8.87 -7.35
C LEU A 183 -7.45 8.88 -8.64
N ALA A 184 -7.10 7.71 -9.17
CA ALA A 184 -6.26 7.60 -10.36
C ALA A 184 -6.92 8.16 -11.62
N THR A 185 -8.25 8.12 -11.71
CA THR A 185 -9.02 8.59 -12.86
C THR A 185 -9.64 9.98 -12.67
N ALA A 186 -9.31 10.69 -11.59
CA ALA A 186 -9.91 11.99 -11.29
C ALA A 186 -9.53 13.10 -12.29
N SER A 187 -8.48 12.91 -13.10
CA SER A 187 -7.99 13.89 -14.07
C SER A 187 -7.90 13.28 -15.47
N GLU A 188 -8.63 13.86 -16.43
CA GLU A 188 -8.65 13.42 -17.85
C GLU A 188 -7.62 14.16 -18.73
N ASP A 189 -7.08 15.29 -18.26
CA ASP A 189 -6.24 16.20 -19.06
C ASP A 189 -4.73 16.12 -18.71
N SER A 190 -4.31 15.06 -18.02
CA SER A 190 -2.90 14.89 -17.60
C SER A 190 -2.03 14.23 -18.68
N HIS A 191 -0.72 14.47 -18.62
CA HIS A 191 0.28 13.78 -19.44
C HIS A 191 0.57 12.35 -18.96
N GLY A 192 0.00 11.94 -17.82
CA GLY A 192 0.23 10.66 -17.17
C GLY A 192 -0.08 10.73 -15.69
N THR A 193 -0.25 9.56 -15.07
CA THR A 193 -0.64 9.41 -13.67
C THR A 193 0.50 8.84 -12.83
N ILE A 194 0.76 9.45 -11.67
CA ILE A 194 1.77 9.05 -10.70
C ILE A 194 1.08 8.60 -9.41
N GLY A 195 1.37 7.40 -8.94
CA GLY A 195 0.90 6.89 -7.65
C GLY A 195 1.98 6.97 -6.57
N ILE A 196 1.57 7.26 -5.35
CA ILE A 196 2.40 7.17 -4.15
C ILE A 196 1.67 6.23 -3.18
N THR A 197 2.22 5.05 -2.93
CA THR A 197 1.65 4.11 -1.97
C THR A 197 2.68 3.79 -0.91
N HIS A 198 2.25 3.34 0.27
CA HIS A 198 3.21 2.74 1.19
C HIS A 198 3.37 1.26 0.85
N VAL A 199 2.25 0.53 0.84
CA VAL A 199 2.22 -0.90 0.50
C VAL A 199 2.51 -1.09 -1.00
N PRO A 200 3.47 -1.96 -1.38
CA PRO A 200 3.79 -2.28 -2.78
C PRO A 200 2.69 -3.11 -3.44
N PRO A 201 2.68 -3.25 -4.78
CA PRO A 201 1.76 -4.14 -5.47
C PRO A 201 2.02 -5.62 -5.12
N PHE A 202 0.95 -6.35 -4.83
CA PHE A 202 0.97 -7.78 -4.52
C PHE A 202 1.56 -8.64 -5.63
N ASN A 203 2.27 -9.72 -5.23
CA ASN A 203 2.83 -10.72 -6.14
C ASN A 203 3.82 -10.14 -7.15
N THR A 204 4.64 -9.21 -6.68
CA THR A 204 5.78 -8.64 -7.40
C THR A 204 7.08 -9.02 -6.69
N THR A 205 8.21 -8.61 -7.25
CA THR A 205 9.48 -8.75 -6.53
C THR A 205 9.59 -7.77 -5.36
N LEU A 206 8.85 -6.64 -5.43
CA LEU A 206 8.89 -5.54 -4.46
C LEU A 206 8.11 -5.83 -3.18
N ASP A 207 7.18 -6.78 -3.20
CA ASP A 207 6.37 -7.12 -2.03
C ASP A 207 6.80 -8.41 -1.33
N ARG A 208 7.96 -8.96 -1.73
CA ARG A 208 8.45 -10.23 -1.18
C ARG A 208 9.20 -10.00 0.12
N VAL A 209 8.66 -10.52 1.21
CA VAL A 209 9.29 -10.46 2.52
C VAL A 209 10.48 -11.43 2.59
N ALA A 210 11.59 -10.99 3.16
CA ALA A 210 12.76 -11.84 3.33
C ALA A 210 12.46 -13.10 4.17
N GLU A 211 13.02 -14.25 3.77
CA GLU A 211 12.83 -15.55 4.45
C GLU A 211 13.22 -15.50 5.95
N SER A 212 14.06 -14.56 6.34
CA SER A 212 14.50 -14.35 7.73
C SER A 212 13.44 -13.72 8.62
N VAL A 213 12.40 -13.09 8.07
CA VAL A 213 11.35 -12.43 8.85
C VAL A 213 10.44 -13.49 9.48
N PRO A 214 10.29 -13.53 10.81
CA PRO A 214 9.42 -14.50 11.46
C PRO A 214 7.96 -14.38 10.98
N ARG A 215 7.27 -15.52 10.88
CA ARG A 215 5.84 -15.68 10.51
C ARG A 215 5.48 -15.38 9.05
N ILE A 216 6.07 -14.36 8.45
CA ILE A 216 5.70 -13.89 7.11
C ILE A 216 6.83 -13.99 6.07
N GLY A 217 8.02 -14.46 6.47
CA GLY A 217 9.14 -14.61 5.55
C GLY A 217 8.82 -15.47 4.33
N GLY A 218 9.29 -15.03 3.17
CA GLY A 218 9.06 -15.68 1.88
C GLY A 218 7.68 -15.42 1.27
N ARG A 219 6.78 -14.75 2.00
CA ARG A 219 5.42 -14.41 1.54
C ARG A 219 5.43 -13.08 0.77
N HIS A 220 4.40 -12.92 -0.06
CA HIS A 220 3.99 -11.67 -0.68
C HIS A 220 3.14 -10.87 0.30
N TRP A 221 3.49 -9.61 0.52
CA TRP A 221 2.85 -8.73 1.51
C TRP A 221 2.32 -7.43 0.89
N GLY A 222 2.13 -7.40 -0.43
CA GLY A 222 1.64 -6.22 -1.14
C GLY A 222 0.11 -6.13 -1.21
N SER A 223 -0.37 -5.05 -1.82
CA SER A 223 -1.79 -4.76 -2.04
C SER A 223 -2.31 -5.42 -3.33
N ILE A 224 -3.38 -6.19 -3.19
CA ILE A 224 -4.09 -6.81 -4.31
C ILE A 224 -4.88 -5.74 -5.07
N ALA A 225 -5.50 -4.80 -4.35
CA ALA A 225 -6.22 -3.68 -4.95
C ALA A 225 -5.32 -2.83 -5.85
N LEU A 226 -4.10 -2.50 -5.39
CA LEU A 226 -3.12 -1.78 -6.19
C LEU A 226 -2.69 -2.56 -7.44
N THR A 227 -2.48 -3.87 -7.30
CA THR A 227 -2.14 -4.73 -8.45
C THR A 227 -3.23 -4.70 -9.53
N ASN A 228 -4.49 -4.77 -9.11
CA ASN A 228 -5.62 -4.70 -10.04
C ASN A 228 -5.74 -3.31 -10.67
N LEU A 229 -5.55 -2.22 -9.90
CA LEU A 229 -5.49 -0.86 -10.44
C LEU A 229 -4.44 -0.77 -11.57
N LEU A 230 -3.21 -1.24 -11.32
CA LEU A 230 -2.11 -1.20 -12.29
C LEU A 230 -2.35 -2.08 -13.51
N THR A 231 -3.20 -3.09 -13.38
CA THR A 231 -3.62 -3.95 -14.49
C THR A 231 -4.73 -3.29 -15.32
N ASP A 232 -5.61 -2.53 -14.67
CA ASP A 232 -6.81 -2.00 -15.28
C ASP A 232 -6.69 -0.59 -15.84
N HIS A 233 -5.77 0.20 -15.29
CA HIS A 233 -5.58 1.61 -15.61
C HIS A 233 -4.14 1.89 -16.05
N ASP A 234 -3.97 2.88 -16.92
CA ASP A 234 -2.66 3.31 -17.40
C ASP A 234 -2.01 4.24 -16.37
N ILE A 235 -1.21 3.66 -15.49
CA ILE A 235 -0.45 4.38 -14.47
C ILE A 235 1.00 4.48 -14.93
N SER A 236 1.51 5.71 -15.07
CA SER A 236 2.83 5.96 -15.64
C SER A 236 3.96 5.58 -14.69
N PHE A 237 3.75 5.73 -13.39
CA PHE A 237 4.74 5.44 -12.35
C PHE A 237 4.06 5.27 -10.99
N VAL A 238 4.52 4.31 -10.17
CA VAL A 238 4.15 4.20 -8.76
C VAL A 238 5.42 4.11 -7.91
N ALA A 239 5.49 4.91 -6.86
CA ALA A 239 6.48 4.79 -5.81
C ALA A 239 5.86 4.10 -4.59
N CYS A 240 6.56 3.10 -4.03
CA CYS A 240 6.14 2.34 -2.85
C CYS A 240 7.33 2.04 -1.91
N GLY A 241 7.02 1.65 -0.66
CA GLY A 241 7.99 1.31 0.40
C GLY A 241 7.61 0.02 1.13
N HIS A 242 7.62 0.05 2.48
CA HIS A 242 7.15 -0.99 3.40
C HIS A 242 8.04 -2.25 3.50
N ILE A 243 8.51 -2.79 2.38
CA ILE A 243 9.34 -4.01 2.36
C ILE A 243 10.81 -3.62 2.17
N HIS A 244 11.49 -3.38 3.29
CA HIS A 244 12.87 -2.86 3.32
C HIS A 244 13.88 -3.75 2.58
N GLU A 245 13.56 -5.04 2.42
CA GLU A 245 14.44 -6.01 1.78
C GLU A 245 14.29 -6.09 0.25
N ALA A 246 13.33 -5.36 -0.33
CA ALA A 246 12.90 -5.52 -1.72
C ALA A 246 13.03 -4.24 -2.56
N GLU A 247 14.20 -3.58 -2.51
CA GLU A 247 14.51 -2.46 -3.41
C GLU A 247 14.55 -2.91 -4.88
N GLY A 248 13.86 -2.18 -5.77
CA GLY A 248 13.88 -2.50 -7.19
C GLY A 248 12.98 -1.60 -8.05
N VAL A 249 12.95 -1.91 -9.34
CA VAL A 249 12.00 -1.33 -10.30
C VAL A 249 11.39 -2.48 -11.08
N GLU A 250 10.07 -2.57 -11.05
CA GLU A 250 9.30 -3.55 -11.80
C GLU A 250 8.45 -2.86 -12.86
N THR A 251 8.43 -3.42 -14.06
CA THR A 251 7.56 -2.95 -15.15
C THR A 251 6.38 -3.89 -15.26
N SER A 252 5.17 -3.39 -14.99
CA SER A 252 3.96 -4.12 -15.33
C SER A 252 3.91 -4.36 -16.85
N PRO A 253 3.62 -5.59 -17.32
CA PRO A 253 3.49 -5.84 -18.75
C PRO A 253 2.36 -4.98 -19.32
N ALA A 254 2.68 -4.17 -20.33
CA ALA A 254 1.68 -3.38 -21.05
C ALA A 254 0.51 -4.28 -21.49
N ARG A 255 -0.73 -3.83 -21.28
CA ARG A 255 -1.93 -4.54 -21.73
C ARG A 255 -1.74 -5.00 -23.18
N PRO A 256 -1.95 -6.28 -23.53
CA PRO A 256 -2.22 -6.61 -24.92
C PRO A 256 -3.49 -5.86 -25.32
N VAL A 257 -3.37 -4.94 -26.28
CA VAL A 257 -4.51 -4.22 -26.84
C VAL A 257 -5.48 -5.27 -27.39
N SER A 258 -6.54 -5.55 -26.64
CA SER A 258 -7.65 -6.39 -27.08
C SER A 258 -8.30 -5.68 -28.27
N THR A 259 -7.89 -6.07 -29.47
CA THR A 259 -8.58 -5.75 -30.71
C THR A 259 -9.81 -6.64 -30.78
N LEU A 260 -10.86 -6.28 -30.04
CA LEU A 260 -12.21 -6.76 -30.32
C LEU A 260 -12.75 -6.01 -31.56
N ALA A 261 -12.15 -6.32 -32.70
CA ALA A 261 -12.72 -6.07 -34.01
C ALA A 261 -13.35 -7.37 -34.51
N THR A 262 -14.54 -7.69 -34.04
CA THR A 262 -15.41 -8.66 -34.74
C THR A 262 -16.57 -7.88 -35.33
N GLY A 263 -16.36 -7.46 -36.58
CA GLY A 263 -17.43 -6.96 -37.43
C GLY A 263 -18.53 -8.01 -37.58
N VAL A 264 -19.76 -7.55 -37.45
CA VAL A 264 -20.96 -8.30 -37.80
C VAL A 264 -20.95 -8.53 -39.32
N PRO A 265 -21.02 -9.77 -39.84
CA PRO A 265 -21.27 -9.98 -41.25
C PRO A 265 -22.76 -9.75 -41.51
N THR A 266 -23.09 -8.69 -42.24
CA THR A 266 -24.40 -8.55 -42.88
C THR A 266 -24.51 -9.56 -44.02
N THR A 267 -25.45 -10.48 -43.93
CA THR A 267 -26.03 -11.20 -45.09
C THR A 267 -27.43 -10.68 -45.35
#